data_AF-A0A2X3D2R6-F1
#
_entry.id   AF-A0A2X3D2R6-F1
#
_cell.length_a   1.000
_cell.length_b   1.000
_cell.length_c   1.000
_cell.angle_alpha   90.00
_cell.angle_beta   90.00
_cell.angle_gamma   90.00
#
_symmetry.space_group_name_H-M   'P 1'
#
loop_
_entity.id
_entity.type
_entity.pdbx_description
1 polymer ?
#
loop_
_entity_poly.entity_id
_entity_poly.type
_entity_poly.pdbx_seq_one_letter_code
_entity_poly.pdbx_strand_id
1 'polypeptide(L)'
;MHHYLNAQGEGWSVLDGIRAALTEFPLKNELVLVGQSQGAHAAFAAAGYQPTYAPELNIIGTVLTGTPYFSAESDVASLFTKSDDKNQSSGDPKIPYIFYIWQSAADTNPTLKAENYFQNAALAQLDEAKALCITPLTQKVMHNRLNMNNSLTPNIQSLLTNALPSLSYPTLKITHPVFIGIGGDDINVPTAMQQQFAKDVQAAGTHTNIHLYPGLDHSGAVNPSLRDSVPFVLGLKDKP
;
A
#
# COMPACT_ATOMS: atom_id res chain seq x y z
N MET A 1 -11.39 -4.49 -13.46
CA MET A 1 -10.02 -3.94 -13.34
C MET A 1 -9.57 -4.11 -11.88
N HIS A 2 -8.29 -4.36 -11.59
CA HIS A 2 -7.78 -4.26 -10.21
C HIS A 2 -7.64 -2.78 -9.85
N HIS A 3 -8.44 -2.29 -8.89
CA HIS A 3 -8.33 -0.91 -8.42
C HIS A 3 -7.23 -0.83 -7.37
N TYR A 4 -6.00 -0.59 -7.84
CA TYR A 4 -4.80 -0.57 -7.03
C TYR A 4 -4.93 0.38 -5.83
N LEU A 5 -4.73 -0.15 -4.62
CA LEU A 5 -4.80 0.54 -3.33
C LEU A 5 -6.16 1.19 -3.04
N ASN A 6 -7.24 0.74 -3.67
CA ASN A 6 -8.57 1.14 -3.24
C ASN A 6 -8.88 0.49 -1.88
N ALA A 7 -8.78 1.26 -0.80
CA ALA A 7 -8.88 0.76 0.58
C ALA A 7 -10.20 0.03 0.84
N GLN A 8 -11.31 0.56 0.31
CA GLN A 8 -12.62 -0.08 0.45
C GLN A 8 -12.69 -1.40 -0.31
N GLY A 9 -12.32 -1.40 -1.59
CA GLY A 9 -12.35 -2.59 -2.44
C GLY A 9 -11.45 -3.70 -1.90
N GLU A 10 -10.22 -3.37 -1.52
CA GLU A 10 -9.27 -4.32 -0.95
C GLU A 10 -9.74 -4.83 0.42
N GLY A 11 -10.14 -3.93 1.32
CA GLY A 11 -10.57 -4.27 2.66
C GLY A 11 -11.80 -5.18 2.68
N TRP A 12 -12.82 -4.86 1.88
CA TRP A 12 -14.04 -5.66 1.78
C TRP A 12 -13.77 -7.01 1.14
N SER A 13 -12.95 -7.07 0.09
CA SER A 13 -12.58 -8.33 -0.56
C SER A 13 -11.87 -9.29 0.39
N VAL A 14 -10.98 -8.78 1.26
CA VAL A 14 -10.32 -9.60 2.31
C VAL A 14 -11.35 -10.14 3.31
N LEU A 15 -12.24 -9.28 3.81
CA LEU A 15 -13.25 -9.68 4.81
C LEU A 15 -14.25 -10.70 4.23
N ASP A 16 -14.71 -10.51 2.99
CA ASP A 16 -15.60 -11.46 2.32
C ASP A 16 -14.89 -12.78 1.98
N GLY A 17 -13.61 -12.73 1.64
CA GLY A 17 -12.79 -13.94 1.49
C GLY A 17 -12.72 -14.76 2.78
N ILE A 18 -12.59 -14.09 3.93
CA ILE A 18 -12.63 -14.75 5.24
C ILE A 18 -14.01 -15.37 5.50
N ARG A 19 -15.11 -14.65 5.25
CA ARG A 19 -16.48 -15.17 5.40
C ARG A 19 -16.69 -16.43 4.57
N ALA A 20 -16.26 -16.40 3.32
CA ALA A 20 -16.35 -17.56 2.42
C ALA A 20 -15.55 -18.75 2.98
N ALA A 21 -14.33 -18.52 3.45
CA ALA A 21 -13.50 -19.57 4.03
C ALA A 21 -14.09 -20.16 5.32
N LEU A 22 -14.63 -19.34 6.22
CA LEU A 22 -15.30 -19.79 7.45
C LEU A 22 -16.59 -20.58 7.16
N THR A 23 -17.24 -20.32 6.03
CA THR A 23 -18.45 -21.04 5.60
C THR A 23 -18.10 -22.40 5.00
N GLU A 24 -17.04 -22.45 4.20
CA GLU A 24 -16.63 -23.65 3.46
C GLU A 24 -15.82 -24.64 4.30
N PHE A 25 -14.99 -24.13 5.22
CA PHE A 25 -14.03 -24.94 5.97
C PHE A 25 -14.30 -24.86 7.47
N PRO A 26 -13.99 -25.93 8.25
CA PRO A 26 -14.19 -25.96 9.70
C PRO A 26 -13.08 -25.18 10.44
N LEU A 27 -12.95 -23.89 10.12
CA LEU A 27 -11.96 -22.97 10.69
C LEU A 27 -12.53 -22.27 11.92
N LYS A 28 -11.66 -21.95 12.88
CA LYS A 28 -12.03 -21.10 14.02
C LYS A 28 -12.13 -19.64 13.56
N ASN A 29 -13.15 -18.93 14.03
CA ASN A 29 -13.23 -17.47 13.92
C ASN A 29 -12.28 -16.82 14.96
N GLU A 30 -10.97 -16.98 14.71
CA GLU A 30 -9.87 -16.38 15.45
C GLU A 30 -8.81 -16.02 14.42
N LEU A 31 -8.84 -14.77 13.97
CA LEU A 31 -8.27 -14.36 12.70
C LEU A 31 -7.07 -13.44 12.93
N VAL A 32 -6.02 -13.64 12.14
CA VAL A 32 -4.88 -12.74 12.06
C VAL A 32 -4.74 -12.27 10.61
N LEU A 33 -4.73 -10.95 10.41
CA LEU A 33 -4.46 -10.39 9.09
C LEU A 33 -2.95 -10.19 8.93
N VAL A 34 -2.38 -10.69 7.84
CA VAL A 34 -0.96 -10.52 7.54
C VAL A 34 -0.80 -9.93 6.15
N GLY A 35 -0.03 -8.86 6.03
CA GLY A 35 0.13 -8.14 4.77
C GLY A 35 1.53 -7.53 4.59
N GLN A 36 1.95 -7.45 3.33
CA GLN A 36 3.19 -6.82 2.89
C GLN A 36 2.90 -5.85 1.74
N SER A 37 3.50 -4.65 1.74
CA SER A 37 3.31 -3.66 0.66
C SER A 37 1.82 -3.36 0.41
N GLN A 38 1.32 -3.55 -0.81
CA GLN A 38 -0.11 -3.49 -1.10
C GLN A 38 -0.95 -4.43 -0.22
N GLY A 39 -0.45 -5.63 0.09
CA GLY A 39 -1.12 -6.54 1.02
C GLY A 39 -1.20 -5.97 2.44
N ALA A 40 -0.23 -5.16 2.87
CA ALA A 40 -0.28 -4.48 4.16
C ALA A 40 -1.36 -3.38 4.16
N HIS A 41 -1.49 -2.65 3.05
CA HIS A 41 -2.58 -1.72 2.84
C HIS A 41 -3.95 -2.42 2.92
N ALA A 42 -4.13 -3.52 2.17
CA ALA A 42 -5.36 -4.31 2.20
C ALA A 42 -5.67 -4.86 3.60
N ALA A 43 -4.67 -5.40 4.31
CA ALA A 43 -4.84 -5.93 5.66
C ALA A 43 -5.23 -4.85 6.67
N PHE A 44 -4.61 -3.67 6.62
CA PHE A 44 -4.95 -2.59 7.53
C PHE A 44 -6.30 -1.94 7.20
N ALA A 45 -6.63 -1.79 5.91
CA ALA A 45 -7.95 -1.34 5.48
C ALA A 45 -9.05 -2.32 5.93
N ALA A 46 -8.84 -3.63 5.77
CA ALA A 46 -9.76 -4.66 6.26
C ALA A 46 -9.97 -4.55 7.77
N ALA A 47 -8.90 -4.38 8.55
CA ALA A 47 -8.99 -4.15 10.00
C ALA A 47 -9.82 -2.89 10.33
N GLY A 48 -9.66 -1.80 9.57
CA GLY A 48 -10.40 -0.57 9.77
C GLY A 48 -11.88 -0.64 9.38
N TYR A 49 -12.24 -1.44 8.37
CA TYR A 49 -13.63 -1.66 7.96
C TYR A 49 -14.34 -2.74 8.78
N GLN A 50 -13.61 -3.64 9.44
CA GLN A 50 -14.20 -4.78 10.17
C GLN A 50 -15.34 -4.37 11.11
N PRO A 51 -15.24 -3.32 11.96
CA PRO A 51 -16.29 -2.99 12.92
C PRO A 51 -17.64 -2.61 12.29
N THR A 52 -17.64 -2.08 11.07
CA THR A 52 -18.86 -1.60 10.40
C THR A 52 -19.31 -2.51 9.26
N TYR A 53 -18.39 -3.20 8.60
CA TYR A 53 -18.66 -4.03 7.43
C TYR A 53 -18.77 -5.52 7.77
N ALA A 54 -17.96 -6.01 8.71
CA ALA A 54 -17.90 -7.42 9.11
C ALA A 54 -17.73 -7.60 10.64
N PRO A 55 -18.66 -7.05 11.44
CA PRO A 55 -18.53 -7.03 12.91
C PRO A 55 -18.46 -8.43 13.54
N GLU A 56 -18.93 -9.45 12.85
CA GLU A 56 -18.90 -10.84 13.28
C GLU A 56 -17.52 -11.51 13.18
N LEU A 57 -16.60 -10.97 12.37
CA LEU A 57 -15.26 -11.53 12.20
C LEU A 57 -14.36 -11.14 13.38
N ASN A 58 -13.84 -12.15 14.08
CA ASN A 58 -13.01 -11.95 15.27
C ASN A 58 -11.53 -11.86 14.88
N ILE A 59 -11.11 -10.65 14.49
CA ILE A 59 -9.72 -10.33 14.18
C ILE A 59 -8.98 -10.02 15.48
N ILE A 60 -8.03 -10.87 15.85
CA ILE A 60 -7.28 -10.76 17.11
C ILE A 60 -5.94 -10.05 16.93
N GLY A 61 -5.47 -9.86 15.69
CA GLY A 61 -4.22 -9.20 15.40
C GLY A 61 -4.03 -8.87 13.92
N THR A 62 -3.19 -7.87 13.65
CA THR A 62 -2.75 -7.53 12.29
C THR A 62 -1.23 -7.41 12.25
N VAL A 63 -0.58 -7.97 11.23
CA VAL A 63 0.86 -7.91 10.98
C VAL A 63 1.10 -7.25 9.63
N LEU A 64 1.84 -6.14 9.65
CA LEU A 64 2.08 -5.31 8.47
C LEU A 64 3.58 -5.15 8.23
N THR A 65 3.99 -5.18 6.97
CA THR A 65 5.36 -4.84 6.54
C THR A 65 5.36 -3.98 5.29
N GLY A 66 6.25 -3.00 5.18
CA GLY A 66 6.35 -2.18 3.97
C GLY A 66 5.08 -1.35 3.69
N THR A 67 4.38 -0.89 4.73
CA THR A 67 3.01 -0.37 4.63
C THR A 67 2.95 1.00 3.94
N PRO A 68 2.31 1.13 2.77
CA PRO A 68 2.12 2.43 2.16
C PRO A 68 1.07 3.24 2.93
N TYR A 69 1.24 4.56 2.98
CA TYR A 69 0.37 5.45 3.74
C TYR A 69 0.24 6.79 3.03
N PHE A 70 -1.00 7.08 2.62
CA PHE A 70 -1.39 8.29 1.93
C PHE A 70 -2.41 9.03 2.80
N SER A 71 -1.99 10.10 3.44
CA SER A 71 -2.84 11.02 4.19
C SER A 71 -2.83 12.41 3.56
N ALA A 72 -3.83 13.23 3.88
CA ALA A 72 -3.87 14.63 3.44
C ALA A 72 -2.73 15.47 4.03
N GLU A 73 -2.18 15.05 5.17
CA GLU A 73 -1.05 15.70 5.84
C GLU A 73 0.31 15.19 5.33
N SER A 74 0.36 13.95 4.85
CA SER A 74 1.52 13.47 4.10
C SER A 74 1.54 14.20 2.77
N ASP A 75 2.64 14.85 2.46
CA ASP A 75 2.82 15.47 1.15
C ASP A 75 3.02 14.37 0.11
N VAL A 76 1.94 13.68 -0.26
CA VAL A 76 1.92 12.65 -1.31
C VAL A 76 2.44 13.25 -2.62
N ALA A 77 2.27 14.57 -2.82
CA ALA A 77 2.91 15.28 -3.91
C ALA A 77 4.44 15.15 -3.83
N SER A 78 5.05 15.44 -2.68
CA SER A 78 6.51 15.38 -2.48
C SER A 78 7.14 14.01 -2.78
N LEU A 79 6.38 12.92 -2.67
CA LEU A 79 6.86 11.58 -2.99
C LEU A 79 6.90 11.31 -4.50
N PHE A 80 6.16 12.11 -5.26
CA PHE A 80 6.06 12.04 -6.72
C PHE A 80 6.45 13.38 -7.39
N THR A 81 7.07 14.31 -6.66
CA THR A 81 7.62 15.53 -7.23
C THR A 81 8.86 15.22 -8.04
N LYS A 82 9.15 16.10 -9.00
CA LYS A 82 10.41 16.11 -9.72
C LYS A 82 11.54 16.16 -8.70
N SER A 83 12.39 15.14 -8.68
CA SER A 83 13.67 15.25 -7.99
C SER A 83 14.51 16.32 -8.69
N ASP A 84 15.07 17.26 -7.93
CA ASP A 84 16.06 18.22 -8.43
C ASP A 84 17.42 17.58 -8.76
N ASP A 85 17.52 16.24 -8.63
CA ASP A 85 18.67 15.48 -9.07
C ASP A 85 18.80 15.53 -10.60
N LYS A 86 19.63 16.46 -11.05
CA LYS A 86 20.09 16.64 -12.43
C LYS A 86 20.79 15.40 -13.02
N ASN A 87 20.90 14.31 -12.27
CA ASN A 87 21.57 13.06 -12.64
C ASN A 87 20.62 11.87 -12.86
N GLN A 88 19.28 12.05 -12.89
CA GLN A 88 18.36 10.95 -13.21
C GLN A 88 18.38 10.56 -14.70
N SER A 89 19.46 9.90 -15.11
CA SER A 89 19.55 9.12 -16.34
C SER A 89 19.05 7.68 -16.18
N SER A 90 18.66 7.29 -14.96
CA SER A 90 18.03 6.00 -14.65
C SER A 90 16.51 6.09 -14.65
N GLY A 91 15.85 4.95 -14.81
CA GLY A 91 14.41 4.85 -14.56
C GLY A 91 14.09 4.97 -13.07
N ASP A 92 12.87 5.34 -12.76
CA ASP A 92 12.35 5.45 -11.41
C ASP A 92 11.34 4.31 -11.15
N PRO A 93 11.61 3.42 -10.16
CA PRO A 93 10.72 2.29 -9.85
C PRO A 93 9.35 2.72 -9.30
N LYS A 94 9.12 4.01 -9.06
CA LYS A 94 7.83 4.55 -8.63
C LYS A 94 6.83 4.77 -9.78
N ILE A 95 7.30 4.93 -11.01
CA ILE A 95 6.44 5.19 -12.19
C ILE A 95 5.36 4.11 -12.41
N PRO A 96 5.66 2.79 -12.30
CA PRO A 96 4.65 1.74 -12.40
C PRO A 96 3.46 1.90 -11.44
N TYR A 97 3.69 2.37 -10.22
CA TYR A 97 2.61 2.58 -9.25
C TYR A 97 1.71 3.76 -9.63
N ILE A 98 2.29 4.83 -10.20
CA ILE A 98 1.51 5.94 -10.76
C ILE A 98 0.65 5.45 -11.93
N PHE A 99 1.16 4.55 -12.77
CA PHE A 99 0.35 3.94 -13.84
C PHE A 99 -0.83 3.16 -13.26
N TYR A 100 -0.65 2.37 -12.21
CA TYR A 100 -1.77 1.66 -11.59
C TYR A 100 -2.79 2.60 -10.93
N ILE A 101 -2.37 3.67 -10.25
CA ILE A 101 -3.27 4.70 -9.71
C ILE A 101 -4.06 5.36 -10.85
N TRP A 102 -3.40 5.67 -11.97
CA TRP A 102 -4.06 6.18 -13.16
C TRP A 102 -5.09 5.19 -13.71
N GLN A 103 -4.77 3.91 -13.85
CA GLN A 103 -5.71 2.93 -14.39
C GLN A 103 -6.96 2.81 -13.50
N SER A 104 -6.82 2.84 -12.17
CA SER A 104 -7.96 2.89 -11.24
C SER A 104 -8.82 4.14 -11.44
N ALA A 105 -8.19 5.30 -11.61
CA ALA A 105 -8.90 6.56 -11.84
C ALA A 105 -9.60 6.60 -13.21
N ALA A 106 -8.96 6.08 -14.26
CA ALA A 106 -9.51 6.04 -15.61
C ALA A 106 -10.67 5.03 -15.74
N ASP A 107 -10.62 3.91 -15.02
CA ASP A 107 -11.71 2.92 -14.97
C ASP A 107 -12.98 3.50 -14.31
N THR A 108 -12.81 4.41 -13.33
CA THR A 108 -13.92 5.06 -12.62
C THR A 108 -14.37 6.38 -13.26
N ASN A 109 -13.53 7.00 -14.10
CA ASN A 109 -13.85 8.23 -14.81
C ASN A 109 -13.40 8.16 -16.29
N PRO A 110 -14.32 7.79 -17.21
CA PRO A 110 -14.00 7.62 -18.63
C PRO A 110 -13.69 8.95 -19.36
N THR A 111 -13.85 10.10 -18.70
CA THR A 111 -13.51 11.40 -19.29
C THR A 111 -12.02 11.73 -19.19
N LEU A 112 -11.27 11.00 -18.35
CA LEU A 112 -9.84 11.17 -18.20
C LEU A 112 -9.10 10.73 -19.47
N LYS A 113 -8.14 11.55 -19.90
CA LYS A 113 -7.28 11.29 -21.07
C LYS A 113 -5.83 11.21 -20.63
N ALA A 114 -5.14 10.13 -20.98
CA ALA A 114 -3.79 9.85 -20.50
C ALA A 114 -2.80 10.96 -20.89
N GLU A 115 -2.97 11.53 -22.08
CA GLU A 115 -2.13 12.59 -22.66
C GLU A 115 -2.15 13.88 -21.84
N ASN A 116 -3.16 14.07 -20.99
CA ASN A 116 -3.20 15.23 -20.07
C ASN A 116 -2.25 15.06 -18.88
N TYR A 117 -1.88 13.83 -18.53
CA TYR A 117 -1.16 13.48 -17.29
C TYR A 117 0.21 12.85 -17.56
N PHE A 118 0.40 12.25 -18.74
CA PHE A 118 1.60 11.56 -19.15
C PHE A 118 2.18 12.14 -20.44
N GLN A 119 3.51 12.20 -20.49
CA GLN A 119 4.23 12.55 -21.72
C GLN A 119 4.27 11.36 -22.67
N ASN A 120 4.48 11.63 -23.97
CA ASN A 120 4.50 10.60 -25.03
C ASN A 120 5.45 9.43 -24.72
N ALA A 121 6.59 9.68 -24.06
CA ALA A 121 7.57 8.65 -23.72
C ALA A 121 6.99 7.56 -22.78
N ALA A 122 5.99 7.88 -21.97
CA ALA A 122 5.41 6.96 -20.99
C ALA A 122 4.16 6.22 -21.49
N LEU A 123 3.52 6.68 -22.58
CA LEU A 123 2.21 6.15 -23.00
C LEU A 123 2.25 4.66 -23.37
N ALA A 124 3.35 4.17 -23.94
CA ALA A 124 3.50 2.75 -24.25
C ALA A 124 3.50 1.88 -22.99
N GLN A 125 4.31 2.23 -21.99
CA GLN A 125 4.39 1.47 -20.73
C GLN A 125 3.12 1.64 -19.88
N LEU A 126 2.44 2.80 -19.98
CA LEU A 126 1.15 3.02 -19.36
C LEU A 126 0.09 2.05 -19.89
N ASP A 127 0.07 1.80 -21.21
CA ASP A 127 -0.85 0.83 -21.81
C ASP A 127 -0.47 -0.62 -21.40
N GLU A 128 0.83 -0.94 -21.40
CA GLU A 128 1.33 -2.24 -20.91
C GLU A 128 0.94 -2.50 -19.43
N ALA A 129 0.82 -1.45 -18.62
CA ALA A 129 0.40 -1.57 -17.21
C ALA A 129 -1.03 -2.13 -17.04
N LYS A 130 -1.86 -2.17 -18.10
CA LYS A 130 -3.17 -2.85 -18.05
C LYS A 130 -3.05 -4.37 -17.94
N ALA A 131 -1.93 -4.94 -18.36
CA ALA A 131 -1.73 -6.38 -18.46
C ALA A 131 -0.53 -6.91 -17.66
N LEU A 132 0.48 -6.08 -17.40
CA LEU A 132 1.68 -6.49 -16.69
C LEU A 132 1.53 -6.40 -15.18
N CYS A 133 2.16 -7.34 -14.47
CA CYS A 133 2.39 -7.23 -13.03
C CYS A 133 3.53 -6.24 -12.71
N ILE A 134 3.69 -5.86 -11.43
CA ILE A 134 4.65 -4.85 -11.00
C ILE A 134 6.10 -5.14 -11.43
N THR A 135 6.60 -6.36 -11.26
CA THR A 135 8.00 -6.70 -11.59
C THR A 135 8.34 -6.53 -13.08
N PRO A 136 7.61 -7.15 -14.04
CA PRO A 136 7.90 -6.95 -15.45
C PRO A 136 7.66 -5.49 -15.91
N LEU A 137 6.68 -4.79 -15.34
CA LEU A 137 6.45 -3.38 -15.64
C LEU A 137 7.61 -2.50 -15.16
N THR A 138 8.10 -2.71 -13.94
CA THR A 138 9.28 -2.03 -13.40
C THR A 138 10.51 -2.28 -14.27
N GLN A 139 10.75 -3.52 -14.71
CA GLN A 139 11.88 -3.83 -15.61
C GLN A 139 11.82 -3.00 -16.91
N LYS A 140 10.64 -2.83 -17.50
CA LYS A 140 10.45 -2.01 -18.70
C LYS A 140 10.65 -0.52 -18.44
N VAL A 141 10.09 0.00 -17.34
CA VAL A 141 10.30 1.39 -16.90
C VAL A 141 11.79 1.67 -16.69
N MET A 142 12.50 0.77 -16.00
CA MET A 142 13.94 0.91 -15.74
C MET A 142 14.75 0.84 -17.04
N HIS A 143 14.44 -0.13 -17.93
CA HIS A 143 15.11 -0.28 -19.22
C HIS A 143 14.93 0.96 -20.11
N ASN A 144 13.72 1.51 -20.15
CA ASN A 144 13.39 2.70 -20.95
C ASN A 144 13.75 4.02 -20.25
N ARG A 145 14.33 3.95 -19.03
CA ARG A 145 14.73 5.12 -18.23
C ARG A 145 13.57 6.09 -17.98
N LEU A 146 12.36 5.56 -17.81
CA LEU A 146 11.19 6.37 -17.48
C LEU A 146 11.29 6.85 -16.04
N ASN A 147 11.17 8.16 -15.83
CA ASN A 147 11.25 8.83 -14.53
C ASN A 147 10.27 10.01 -14.45
N MET A 148 10.19 10.65 -13.28
CA MET A 148 9.23 11.73 -13.03
C MET A 148 9.32 12.87 -14.06
N ASN A 149 10.52 13.15 -14.58
CA ASN A 149 10.76 14.28 -15.49
C ASN A 149 10.35 14.01 -16.94
N ASN A 150 10.50 12.77 -17.43
CA ASN A 150 10.19 12.42 -18.82
C ASN A 150 8.86 11.67 -18.99
N SER A 151 8.22 11.27 -17.90
CA SER A 151 7.00 10.45 -17.94
C SER A 151 5.74 11.23 -17.61
N LEU A 152 5.83 12.23 -16.73
CA LEU A 152 4.66 12.90 -16.14
C LEU A 152 4.52 14.34 -16.64
N THR A 153 3.29 14.81 -16.79
CA THR A 153 2.97 16.24 -16.90
C THR A 153 2.69 16.81 -15.50
N PRO A 154 2.70 18.14 -15.31
CA PRO A 154 2.33 18.74 -14.02
C PRO A 154 0.92 18.39 -13.52
N ASN A 155 -0.01 18.02 -14.42
CA ASN A 155 -1.39 17.69 -14.06
C ASN A 155 -1.49 16.37 -13.26
N ILE A 156 -0.45 15.52 -13.28
CA ILE A 156 -0.44 14.27 -12.50
C ILE A 156 -0.73 14.53 -11.02
N GLN A 157 -0.33 15.70 -10.51
CA GLN A 157 -0.57 16.04 -9.11
C GLN A 157 -2.06 16.10 -8.77
N SER A 158 -2.87 16.69 -9.66
CA SER A 158 -4.32 16.77 -9.45
C SER A 158 -4.97 15.38 -9.48
N LEU A 159 -4.49 14.48 -10.35
CA LEU A 159 -4.95 13.09 -10.38
C LEU A 159 -4.67 12.40 -9.04
N LEU A 160 -3.43 12.50 -8.55
CA LEU A 160 -3.02 11.86 -7.30
C LEU A 160 -3.80 12.42 -6.10
N THR A 161 -3.96 13.74 -6.03
CA THR A 161 -4.80 14.39 -4.99
C THR A 161 -6.24 13.89 -5.05
N ASN A 162 -6.83 13.77 -6.24
CA ASN A 162 -8.20 13.27 -6.40
C ASN A 162 -8.33 11.78 -6.06
N ALA A 163 -7.26 10.99 -6.21
CA ALA A 163 -7.24 9.58 -5.84
C ALA A 163 -7.13 9.36 -4.32
N LEU A 164 -6.57 10.32 -3.56
CA LEU A 164 -6.29 10.18 -2.13
C LEU A 164 -7.46 9.59 -1.31
N PRO A 165 -8.72 10.03 -1.45
CA PRO A 165 -9.81 9.48 -0.66
C PRO A 165 -10.00 7.96 -0.83
N SER A 166 -9.69 7.41 -2.00
CA SER A 166 -9.75 5.97 -2.26
C SER A 166 -8.55 5.20 -1.70
N LEU A 167 -7.40 5.87 -1.58
CA LEU A 167 -6.15 5.31 -1.06
C LEU A 167 -6.05 5.42 0.47
N SER A 168 -6.88 6.25 1.10
CA SER A 168 -6.84 6.48 2.54
C SER A 168 -7.57 5.40 3.30
N TYR A 169 -7.00 5.00 4.44
CA TYR A 169 -7.65 4.07 5.37
C TYR A 169 -8.93 4.67 5.97
N PRO A 170 -9.98 3.87 6.23
CA PRO A 170 -11.21 4.38 6.84
C PRO A 170 -11.02 4.90 8.27
N THR A 171 -10.02 4.38 8.98
CA THR A 171 -9.63 4.79 10.32
C THR A 171 -8.19 4.34 10.59
N LEU A 172 -7.47 5.07 11.44
CA LEU A 172 -6.17 4.65 11.99
C LEU A 172 -6.30 4.04 13.40
N LYS A 173 -7.49 4.13 14.01
CA LYS A 173 -7.84 3.52 15.30
C LYS A 173 -8.36 2.11 15.05
N ILE A 174 -7.54 1.11 15.35
CA ILE A 174 -7.87 -0.31 15.32
C ILE A 174 -8.05 -0.82 16.75
N THR A 175 -9.02 -1.72 16.95
CA THR A 175 -9.40 -2.26 18.26
C THR A 175 -8.42 -3.32 18.76
N HIS A 176 -7.91 -4.18 17.88
CA HIS A 176 -6.92 -5.21 18.19
C HIS A 176 -5.48 -4.72 18.01
N PRO A 177 -4.48 -5.43 18.58
CA PRO A 177 -3.07 -5.06 18.41
C PRO A 177 -2.57 -5.16 16.96
N VAL A 178 -1.68 -4.24 16.58
CA VAL A 178 -1.08 -4.16 15.23
C VAL A 178 0.44 -4.21 15.30
N PHE A 179 1.06 -5.18 14.63
CA PHE A 179 2.50 -5.22 14.40
C PHE A 179 2.85 -4.47 13.11
N ILE A 180 3.89 -3.63 13.16
CA ILE A 180 4.38 -2.82 12.03
C ILE A 180 5.88 -3.03 11.88
N GLY A 181 6.29 -3.71 10.81
CA GLY A 181 7.68 -3.89 10.41
C GLY A 181 8.09 -2.93 9.30
N ILE A 182 9.18 -2.20 9.51
CA ILE A 182 9.67 -1.14 8.61
C ILE A 182 11.04 -1.51 8.06
N GLY A 183 11.19 -1.52 6.73
CA GLY A 183 12.50 -1.65 6.08
C GLY A 183 13.27 -0.34 6.20
N GLY A 184 14.53 -0.40 6.66
CA GLY A 184 15.37 0.80 6.84
C GLY A 184 15.80 1.46 5.53
N ASP A 185 15.96 0.66 4.47
CA ASP A 185 16.47 1.09 3.16
C ASP A 185 15.39 0.93 2.06
N ASP A 186 14.11 0.94 2.46
CA ASP A 186 12.99 0.79 1.54
C ASP A 186 12.81 2.06 0.68
N ILE A 187 12.91 1.89 -0.63
CA ILE A 187 12.73 2.97 -1.63
C ILE A 187 11.38 2.89 -2.36
N ASN A 188 10.69 1.75 -2.29
CA ASN A 188 9.40 1.53 -2.96
C ASN A 188 8.29 2.15 -2.12
N VAL A 189 8.33 1.90 -0.81
CA VAL A 189 7.52 2.56 0.19
C VAL A 189 8.51 3.24 1.14
N PRO A 190 8.83 4.53 0.94
CA PRO A 190 9.94 5.17 1.65
C PRO A 190 9.87 4.96 3.17
N THR A 191 11.01 4.64 3.79
CA THR A 191 11.12 4.42 5.25
C THR A 191 10.41 5.51 6.07
N ALA A 192 10.56 6.77 5.66
CA ALA A 192 9.91 7.92 6.32
C ALA A 192 8.36 7.85 6.27
N MET A 193 7.79 7.38 5.16
CA MET A 193 6.34 7.16 5.05
C MET A 193 5.87 6.09 6.05
N GLN A 194 6.60 4.98 6.14
CA GLN A 194 6.24 3.88 7.06
C GLN A 194 6.36 4.31 8.53
N GLN A 195 7.38 5.13 8.86
CA GLN A 195 7.55 5.71 10.19
C GLN A 195 6.41 6.67 10.54
N GLN A 196 5.99 7.51 9.58
CA GLN A 196 4.86 8.42 9.76
C GLN A 196 3.55 7.66 9.96
N PHE A 197 3.31 6.59 9.19
CA PHE A 197 2.20 5.67 9.39
C PHE A 197 2.18 5.11 10.82
N ALA A 198 3.30 4.55 11.28
CA ALA A 198 3.40 3.94 12.60
C ALA A 198 3.12 4.96 13.72
N LYS A 199 3.63 6.18 13.57
CA LYS A 199 3.39 7.30 14.49
C LYS A 199 1.91 7.68 14.53
N ASP A 200 1.26 7.84 13.39
CA ASP A 200 -0.14 8.28 13.31
C ASP A 200 -1.10 7.21 13.80
N VAL A 201 -0.82 5.94 13.52
CA VAL A 201 -1.59 4.80 14.06
C VAL A 201 -1.48 4.73 15.59
N GLN A 202 -0.27 4.93 16.13
CA GLN A 202 -0.08 5.00 17.58
C GLN A 202 -0.80 6.22 18.19
N ALA A 203 -0.70 7.40 17.55
CA ALA A 203 -1.36 8.63 18.01
C ALA A 203 -2.90 8.54 17.95
N ALA A 204 -3.45 7.81 16.98
CA ALA A 204 -4.87 7.47 16.93
C ALA A 204 -5.29 6.54 18.09
N GLY A 205 -4.33 5.96 18.82
CA GLY A 205 -4.56 5.13 20.00
C GLY A 205 -4.63 3.63 19.71
N THR A 206 -4.19 3.19 18.54
CA THR A 206 -4.03 1.76 18.25
C THR A 206 -2.87 1.18 19.06
N HIS A 207 -3.04 -0.02 19.61
CA HIS A 207 -1.96 -0.72 20.29
C HIS A 207 -0.96 -1.27 19.26
N THR A 208 0.19 -0.62 19.12
CA THR A 208 1.18 -0.98 18.11
C THR A 208 2.41 -1.68 18.69
N ASN A 209 2.97 -2.63 17.93
CA ASN A 209 4.31 -3.15 18.12
C ASN A 209 5.14 -2.81 16.87
N ILE A 210 6.09 -1.88 16.99
CA ILE A 210 6.77 -1.25 15.85
C ILE A 210 8.24 -1.67 15.83
N HIS A 211 8.69 -2.21 14.70
CA HIS A 211 10.06 -2.65 14.49
C HIS A 211 10.66 -2.01 13.24
N LEU A 212 11.81 -1.37 13.38
CA LEU A 212 12.65 -0.93 12.26
C LEU A 212 13.73 -1.98 12.01
N TYR A 213 13.93 -2.35 10.75
CA TYR A 213 14.97 -3.29 10.31
C TYR A 213 16.01 -2.55 9.46
N PRO A 214 17.11 -2.04 10.07
CA PRO A 214 18.14 -1.29 9.37
C PRO A 214 18.78 -2.09 8.23
N GLY A 215 19.06 -1.44 7.09
CA GLY A 215 19.72 -2.06 5.96
C GLY A 215 18.84 -3.01 5.12
N LEU A 216 17.57 -3.19 5.49
CA LEU A 216 16.65 -4.04 4.75
C LEU A 216 15.80 -3.20 3.79
N ASP A 217 15.75 -3.63 2.54
CA ASP A 217 14.92 -3.03 1.50
C ASP A 217 13.45 -3.46 1.60
N HIS A 218 12.64 -3.04 0.62
CA HIS A 218 11.21 -3.30 0.54
C HIS A 218 10.80 -4.77 0.70
N SER A 219 11.58 -5.69 0.11
CA SER A 219 11.32 -7.13 0.18
C SER A 219 12.11 -7.81 1.29
N GLY A 220 13.22 -7.20 1.70
CA GLY A 220 14.15 -7.70 2.70
C GLY A 220 13.55 -7.74 4.09
N ALA A 221 12.64 -6.83 4.45
CA ALA A 221 12.09 -6.75 5.82
C ALA A 221 11.14 -7.91 6.20
N VAL A 222 10.50 -8.56 5.23
CA VAL A 222 9.40 -9.51 5.45
C VAL A 222 9.83 -10.73 6.25
N ASN A 223 10.80 -11.50 5.74
CA ASN A 223 11.24 -12.75 6.37
C ASN A 223 11.97 -12.50 7.71
N PRO A 224 12.86 -11.50 7.83
CA PRO A 224 13.46 -11.15 9.12
C PRO A 224 12.44 -10.70 10.15
N SER A 225 11.32 -10.07 9.75
CA SER A 225 10.27 -9.67 10.69
C SER A 225 9.62 -10.85 11.42
N LEU A 226 9.69 -12.08 10.89
CA LEU A 226 9.16 -13.28 11.56
C LEU A 226 9.76 -13.53 12.94
N ARG A 227 10.99 -13.04 13.19
CA ARG A 227 11.64 -13.11 14.52
C ARG A 227 10.85 -12.38 15.60
N ASP A 228 10.11 -11.34 15.22
CA ASP A 228 9.33 -10.51 16.14
C ASP A 228 7.81 -10.71 15.94
N SER A 229 7.36 -10.84 14.69
CA SER A 229 5.94 -10.96 14.35
C SER A 229 5.33 -12.31 14.74
N VAL A 230 6.09 -13.42 14.68
CA VAL A 230 5.59 -14.73 15.13
C VAL A 230 5.39 -14.74 16.65
N PRO A 231 6.36 -14.33 17.50
CA PRO A 231 6.11 -14.18 18.94
C PRO A 231 4.95 -13.22 19.25
N PHE A 232 4.83 -12.11 18.52
CA PHE A 232 3.69 -11.20 18.65
C PHE A 232 2.36 -11.94 18.42
N VAL A 233 2.22 -12.68 17.32
CA VAL A 233 0.99 -13.42 16.99
C VAL A 233 0.69 -14.50 18.04
N LEU A 234 1.71 -15.27 18.45
CA LEU A 234 1.54 -16.32 19.45
C LEU A 234 1.07 -15.74 20.79
N GLY A 235 1.60 -14.59 21.20
CA GLY A 235 1.21 -13.90 22.42
C GLY A 235 -0.19 -13.27 22.41
N LEU A 236 -0.90 -13.24 21.26
CA LEU A 236 -2.30 -12.79 21.20
C LEU A 236 -3.26 -13.81 21.83
N LYS A 237 -2.91 -15.09 21.80
CA LYS A 237 -3.76 -16.19 22.28
C LYS A 237 -3.78 -16.34 23.80
N ASP A 238 -2.79 -15.76 24.46
CA ASP A 238 -2.58 -15.87 25.90
C ASP A 238 -3.24 -14.72 26.71
N LYS A 239 -3.95 -13.80 26.03
CA LYS A 239 -4.69 -12.73 26.69
C LYS A 239 -6.12 -13.20 27.00
N PRO A 240 -6.55 -13.18 28.28
CA PRO A 240 -7.84 -13.69 28.72
C PRO A 240 -9.03 -12.90 28.17
#